data_AF-A0AAJ0EMH0-F1
#
_entry.id   AF-A0AAJ0EMH0-F1
#
_cell.length_a   1.000
_cell.length_b   1.000
_cell.length_c   1.000
_cell.angle_alpha   90.00
_cell.angle_beta   90.00
_cell.angle_gamma   90.00
#
_symmetry.space_group_name_H-M   'P 1'
#
loop_
_entity.id
_entity.type
_entity.pdbx_description
1 polymer ?
#
loop_
_entity_poly.entity_id
_entity_poly.type
_entity_poly.pdbx_seq_one_letter_code
_entity_poly.pdbx_strand_id
1 'polypeptide(L)'
;MQMKIVGDDGREVGCNEEGEALIRGPNVFKGYYKNPSASEEAWTKDGWLKTGDIVSIQESGLLTILDRKKELIKVKGFQVAPAELEGHLLEHEGVKDCAVIRVTREGQEHPQAHIVPKDNNVTTESIIKFMLTVHAITCCTQCHRHIWSAGLQCRGRR
;
A
#
# COMPACT_ATOMS: atom_id res chain seq x y z
N MET A 1 -18.52 20.19 1.36
CA MET A 1 -17.95 18.83 1.25
C MET A 1 -17.11 18.60 2.48
N GLN A 2 -17.21 17.42 3.09
CA GLN A 2 -16.55 17.09 4.35
C GLN A 2 -15.75 15.80 4.17
N MET A 3 -14.61 15.72 4.85
CA MET A 3 -13.74 14.55 4.87
C MET A 3 -13.26 14.34 6.31
N LYS A 4 -13.14 13.07 6.72
CA LYS A 4 -12.50 12.66 7.97
C LYS A 4 -11.61 11.46 7.72
N ILE A 5 -10.57 11.29 8.54
CA ILE A 5 -9.68 10.13 8.49
C ILE A 5 -10.03 9.23 9.66
N VAL A 6 -10.21 7.93 9.42
CA VAL A 6 -10.62 6.98 10.45
C VAL A 6 -9.62 5.83 10.53
N GLY A 7 -9.10 5.56 11.72
CA GLY A 7 -8.19 4.44 11.98
C GLY A 7 -8.91 3.09 11.93
N ASP A 8 -8.13 2.01 12.06
CA ASP A 8 -8.67 0.64 12.05
C ASP A 8 -9.65 0.34 13.19
N ASP A 9 -9.57 1.10 14.29
CA ASP A 9 -10.48 1.00 15.44
C ASP A 9 -11.82 1.73 15.25
N GLY A 10 -12.00 2.41 14.10
CA GLY A 10 -13.19 3.18 13.78
C GLY A 10 -13.22 4.58 14.40
N ARG A 11 -12.14 5.04 15.05
CA ARG A 11 -12.03 6.39 15.59
C ARG A 11 -11.38 7.34 14.60
N GLU A 12 -11.75 8.61 14.71
CA GLU A 12 -11.13 9.67 13.93
C GLU A 12 -9.70 9.89 14.42
N VAL A 13 -8.75 9.92 13.50
CA VAL A 13 -7.33 10.12 13.79
C VAL A 13 -6.93 11.57 13.53
N GLY A 14 -5.88 12.02 14.20
CA GLY A 14 -5.37 13.37 14.14
C GLY A 14 -4.47 13.64 12.92
N CYS A 15 -3.84 14.81 12.92
CA CYS A 15 -2.84 15.16 11.91
C CYS A 15 -1.61 14.24 12.03
N ASN A 16 -0.99 13.95 10.88
CA ASN A 16 0.14 13.03 10.72
C ASN A 16 -0.14 11.57 11.12
N GLU A 17 -1.41 11.20 11.37
CA GLU A 17 -1.81 9.82 11.58
C GLU A 17 -2.39 9.23 10.29
N GLU A 18 -2.23 7.93 10.13
CA GLU A 18 -2.72 7.20 8.95
C GLU A 18 -4.10 6.61 9.21
N GLY A 19 -4.98 6.69 8.23
CA GLY A 19 -6.26 6.01 8.29
C GLY A 19 -7.05 6.10 6.99
N GLU A 20 -8.22 5.48 6.99
CA GLU A 20 -9.11 5.47 5.84
C GLU A 20 -9.79 6.82 5.66
N ALA A 21 -9.76 7.36 4.44
CA ALA A 21 -10.50 8.58 4.10
C ALA A 21 -11.99 8.28 3.97
N LEU A 22 -12.81 8.98 4.73
CA LEU A 22 -14.27 8.97 4.60
C LEU A 22 -14.76 10.33 4.13
N ILE A 23 -15.65 10.33 3.13
CA ILE A 23 -16.15 11.56 2.52
C ILE A 23 -17.68 11.69 2.63
N ARG A 24 -18.15 12.93 2.74
CA ARG A 24 -19.59 13.26 2.76
C ARG A 24 -19.85 14.59 2.05
N GLY A 25 -20.83 14.62 1.16
CA GLY A 25 -21.19 15.85 0.45
C GLY A 25 -22.29 15.66 -0.59
N PRO A 26 -22.81 16.77 -1.16
CA PRO A 26 -23.91 16.75 -2.11
C PRO A 26 -23.58 16.04 -3.43
N ASN A 27 -22.29 15.99 -3.80
CA ASN A 27 -21.81 15.37 -5.03
C ASN A 27 -21.46 13.88 -4.88
N VAL A 28 -21.63 13.30 -3.68
CA VAL A 28 -21.36 11.88 -3.46
C VAL A 28 -22.56 11.09 -4.00
N PHE A 29 -22.28 10.07 -4.82
CA PHE A 29 -23.31 9.20 -5.41
C PHE A 29 -24.12 8.50 -4.32
N LYS A 30 -25.33 7.97 -4.60
CA LYS A 30 -26.20 7.38 -3.56
C LYS A 30 -25.96 5.89 -3.30
N GLY A 31 -25.28 5.22 -4.22
CA GLY A 31 -25.06 3.77 -4.18
C GLY A 31 -24.65 3.23 -5.55
N TYR A 32 -24.15 2.00 -5.56
CA TYR A 32 -23.73 1.31 -6.77
C TYR A 32 -24.93 0.83 -7.59
N TYR A 33 -24.82 0.93 -8.91
CA TYR A 33 -25.86 0.49 -9.82
C TYR A 33 -26.12 -1.02 -9.70
N LYS A 34 -27.36 -1.41 -9.39
CA LYS A 34 -27.81 -2.81 -9.24
C LYS A 34 -26.97 -3.66 -8.27
N ASN A 35 -26.28 -3.04 -7.31
CA ASN A 35 -25.50 -3.76 -6.30
C ASN A 35 -25.80 -3.20 -4.89
N PRO A 36 -26.90 -3.66 -4.26
CA PRO A 36 -27.29 -3.18 -2.93
C PRO A 36 -26.27 -3.57 -1.85
N SER A 37 -25.70 -4.77 -1.91
CA SER A 37 -24.68 -5.24 -0.96
C SER A 37 -23.42 -4.37 -0.99
N ALA A 38 -22.87 -4.08 -2.18
CA ALA A 38 -21.72 -3.17 -2.28
C ALA A 38 -22.06 -1.73 -1.86
N SER A 39 -23.32 -1.32 -2.02
CA SER A 39 -23.78 -0.02 -1.53
C SER A 39 -23.76 0.00 0.00
N GLU A 40 -24.40 -0.96 0.65
CA GLU A 40 -24.41 -1.06 2.12
C GLU A 40 -23.01 -1.13 2.73
N GLU A 41 -22.08 -1.86 2.09
CA GLU A 41 -20.69 -1.96 2.56
C GLU A 41 -19.92 -0.63 2.46
N ALA A 42 -20.16 0.13 1.39
CA ALA A 42 -19.46 1.38 1.11
C ALA A 42 -19.93 2.54 2.01
N TRP A 43 -21.13 2.46 2.57
CA TRP A 43 -21.64 3.48 3.47
C TRP A 43 -21.43 3.11 4.94
N THR A 44 -21.09 4.09 5.76
CA THR A 44 -21.24 3.97 7.22
C THR A 44 -22.69 4.26 7.61
N LYS A 45 -23.10 3.76 8.78
CA LYS A 45 -24.44 4.04 9.35
C LYS A 45 -24.69 5.55 9.54
N ASP A 46 -23.63 6.33 9.71
CA ASP A 46 -23.67 7.77 9.92
C ASP A 46 -23.65 8.59 8.60
N GLY A 47 -23.78 7.91 7.45
CA GLY A 47 -23.89 8.55 6.13
C GLY A 47 -22.57 9.04 5.54
N TRP A 48 -21.47 8.35 5.85
CA TRP A 48 -20.16 8.61 5.22
C TRP A 48 -19.83 7.54 4.19
N LEU A 49 -19.26 7.95 3.07
CA LEU A 49 -18.72 7.02 2.08
C LEU A 49 -17.29 6.63 2.47
N LYS A 50 -17.06 5.32 2.58
CA LYS A 50 -15.74 4.72 2.71
C LYS A 50 -15.05 4.70 1.35
N THR A 51 -13.96 5.45 1.19
CA THR A 51 -13.21 5.47 -0.06
C THR A 51 -12.36 4.22 -0.25
N GLY A 52 -11.93 3.59 0.85
CA GLY A 52 -10.97 2.49 0.84
C GLY A 52 -9.52 2.93 0.62
N ASP A 53 -9.27 4.23 0.48
CA ASP A 53 -7.92 4.81 0.37
C ASP A 53 -7.41 5.18 1.77
N ILE A 54 -6.19 4.77 2.08
CA ILE A 54 -5.46 5.13 3.30
C ILE A 54 -4.70 6.42 3.03
N VAL A 55 -4.94 7.42 3.87
CA VAL A 55 -4.38 8.75 3.72
C VAL A 55 -3.81 9.23 5.06
N SER A 56 -2.91 10.20 4.97
CA SER A 56 -2.47 11.00 6.11
C SER A 56 -2.59 12.49 5.75
N ILE A 57 -3.00 13.31 6.72
CA ILE A 57 -3.06 14.77 6.55
C ILE A 57 -1.99 15.39 7.43
N GLN A 58 -1.07 16.12 6.80
CA GLN A 58 -0.05 16.88 7.51
C GLN A 58 -0.67 18.10 8.20
N GLU A 59 0.00 18.65 9.21
CA GLU A 59 -0.42 19.91 9.88
C GLU A 59 -0.56 21.09 8.90
N SER A 60 0.16 21.06 7.78
CA SER A 60 0.07 22.03 6.69
C SER A 60 -1.24 21.93 5.88
N GLY A 61 -2.07 20.91 6.15
CA GLY A 61 -3.30 20.62 5.41
C GLY A 61 -3.07 19.84 4.12
N LEU A 62 -1.84 19.41 3.84
CA LEU A 62 -1.52 18.56 2.69
C LEU A 62 -1.96 17.11 2.96
N LEU A 63 -2.77 16.57 2.07
CA LEU A 63 -3.19 15.18 2.08
C LEU A 63 -2.24 14.33 1.24
N THR A 64 -1.69 13.29 1.85
CA THR A 64 -0.90 12.26 1.17
C THR A 64 -1.72 10.99 1.09
N ILE A 65 -1.83 10.43 -0.11
CA ILE A 65 -2.41 9.11 -0.34
C ILE A 65 -1.29 8.09 -0.18
N LEU A 66 -1.44 7.17 0.76
CA LEU A 66 -0.41 6.19 1.10
C LEU A 66 -0.68 4.86 0.39
N ASP A 67 -1.91 4.34 0.50
CA ASP A 67 -2.23 3.02 -0.03
C ASP A 67 -3.75 2.78 -0.14
N ARG A 68 -4.15 1.56 -0.53
CA ARG A 68 -5.51 1.05 -0.45
C ARG A 68 -5.67 -0.03 0.62
N LYS A 69 -6.74 0.09 1.40
CA LYS A 69 -7.07 -0.81 2.51
C LYS A 69 -7.15 -2.30 2.11
N LYS A 70 -7.56 -2.60 0.87
CA LYS A 70 -7.65 -3.98 0.35
C LYS A 70 -6.31 -4.52 -0.21
N GLU A 71 -5.37 -3.63 -0.50
CA GLU A 71 -4.09 -3.95 -1.15
C GLU A 71 -2.94 -4.10 -0.15
N LEU A 72 -3.11 -3.65 1.09
CA LEU A 72 -2.18 -3.88 2.21
C LEU A 72 -1.83 -5.37 2.38
N ILE A 73 -0.52 -5.65 2.48
CA ILE A 73 0.05 -6.99 2.63
C ILE A 73 0.39 -7.22 4.10
N LYS A 74 -0.17 -8.26 4.73
CA LYS A 74 0.08 -8.58 6.14
C LYS A 74 1.20 -9.60 6.30
N VAL A 75 2.43 -9.12 6.40
CA VAL A 75 3.60 -9.97 6.59
C VAL A 75 3.88 -10.17 8.08
N LYS A 76 3.66 -11.37 8.61
CA LYS A 76 3.98 -11.73 10.01
C LYS A 76 3.42 -10.75 11.05
N GLY A 77 2.23 -10.19 10.80
CA GLY A 77 1.57 -9.23 11.70
C GLY A 77 1.91 -7.76 11.44
N PHE A 78 2.79 -7.47 10.50
CA PHE A 78 3.08 -6.11 10.04
C PHE A 78 2.28 -5.79 8.78
N GLN A 79 1.76 -4.56 8.70
CA GLN A 79 1.13 -4.05 7.50
C GLN A 79 2.21 -3.42 6.61
N VAL A 80 2.33 -3.90 5.38
CA VAL A 80 3.30 -3.40 4.40
C VAL A 80 2.53 -2.87 3.20
N ALA A 81 2.79 -1.60 2.86
CA ALA A 81 2.19 -0.94 1.71
C ALA A 81 2.95 -1.30 0.42
N PRO A 82 2.29 -1.87 -0.61
CA PRO A 82 2.94 -2.14 -1.89
C PRO A 82 3.49 -0.89 -2.55
N ALA A 83 2.76 0.23 -2.48
CA ALA A 83 3.14 1.50 -3.10
C ALA A 83 4.47 2.06 -2.55
N GLU A 84 4.74 1.89 -1.25
CA GLU A 84 6.01 2.27 -0.63
C GLU A 84 7.18 1.43 -1.18
N LEU A 85 6.98 0.11 -1.26
CA LEU A 85 7.98 -0.80 -1.83
C LEU A 85 8.24 -0.51 -3.32
N GLU A 86 7.19 -0.22 -4.08
CA GLU A 86 7.30 0.19 -5.49
C GLU A 86 8.07 1.50 -5.63
N GLY A 87 7.75 2.50 -4.81
CA GLY A 87 8.46 3.78 -4.79
C GLY A 87 9.97 3.61 -4.61
N HIS A 88 10.38 2.81 -3.61
CA HIS A 88 11.78 2.49 -3.40
C HIS A 88 12.40 1.69 -4.55
N LEU A 89 11.69 0.71 -5.12
CA LEU A 89 12.22 -0.06 -6.25
C LEU A 89 12.44 0.82 -7.50
N LEU A 90 11.61 1.84 -7.72
CA LEU A 90 11.74 2.79 -8.83
C LEU A 90 12.94 3.74 -8.67
N GLU A 91 13.46 3.95 -7.45
CA GLU A 91 14.67 4.73 -7.21
C GLU A 91 15.94 4.03 -7.75
N HIS A 92 15.89 2.71 -7.96
CA HIS A 92 17.01 1.97 -8.52
C HIS A 92 17.19 2.31 -10.01
N GLU A 93 18.38 2.78 -10.41
CA GLU A 93 18.65 3.24 -11.78
C GLU A 93 18.30 2.18 -12.83
N GLY A 94 18.54 0.90 -12.54
CA GLY A 94 18.23 -0.21 -13.45
C GLY A 94 16.75 -0.58 -13.56
N VAL A 95 15.86 -0.08 -12.70
CA VAL A 95 14.42 -0.42 -12.74
C VAL A 95 13.68 0.57 -13.64
N LYS A 96 12.94 0.06 -14.63
CA LYS A 96 12.09 0.86 -15.52
C LYS A 96 10.71 1.07 -14.90
N ASP A 97 10.16 -0.01 -14.39
CA ASP A 97 8.82 -0.07 -13.82
C ASP A 97 8.76 -1.27 -12.87
N CYS A 98 7.87 -1.23 -11.88
CA CYS A 98 7.67 -2.34 -10.99
C CYS A 98 6.24 -2.38 -10.43
N ALA A 99 5.79 -3.59 -10.10
CA ALA A 99 4.54 -3.80 -9.38
C ALA A 99 4.76 -4.82 -8.26
N VAL A 100 4.27 -4.53 -7.07
CA VAL A 100 4.36 -5.42 -5.90
C VAL A 100 2.98 -6.01 -5.65
N ILE A 101 2.91 -7.34 -5.67
CA ILE A 101 1.66 -8.07 -5.43
C ILE A 101 1.76 -8.91 -4.16
N ARG A 102 0.60 -9.12 -3.54
CA ARG A 102 0.43 -10.08 -2.45
C ARG A 102 0.46 -11.50 -3.00
N VAL A 103 1.37 -12.34 -2.49
CA VAL A 103 1.36 -13.79 -2.72
C VAL A 103 1.30 -14.54 -1.40
N THR A 104 0.50 -15.61 -1.36
CA THR A 104 0.42 -16.48 -0.18
C THR A 104 1.33 -17.69 -0.39
N ARG A 105 2.29 -17.89 0.51
CA ARG A 105 3.16 -19.07 0.55
C ARG A 105 3.13 -19.65 1.96
N GLU A 106 2.93 -20.96 2.09
CA GLU A 106 2.90 -21.65 3.39
C GLU A 106 1.91 -21.03 4.41
N GLY A 107 0.79 -20.50 3.93
CA GLY A 107 -0.22 -19.84 4.77
C GLY A 107 0.16 -18.44 5.27
N GLN A 108 1.29 -17.88 4.81
CA GLN A 108 1.73 -16.52 5.12
C GLN A 108 1.67 -15.64 3.86
N GLU A 109 1.33 -14.36 4.05
CA GLU A 109 1.37 -13.37 2.98
C GLU A 109 2.79 -12.82 2.83
N HIS A 110 3.25 -12.73 1.58
CA HIS A 110 4.54 -12.17 1.22
C HIS A 110 4.36 -11.14 0.09
N PRO A 111 5.12 -10.04 0.10
CA PRO A 111 5.21 -9.14 -1.04
C PRO A 111 6.09 -9.78 -2.11
N GLN A 112 5.60 -9.81 -3.34
CA GLN A 112 6.37 -10.25 -4.49
C GLN A 112 6.45 -9.11 -5.50
N ALA A 113 7.67 -8.63 -5.74
CA ALA A 113 7.94 -7.60 -6.73
C ALA A 113 8.13 -8.22 -8.13
N HIS A 114 7.39 -7.69 -9.10
CA HIS A 114 7.59 -7.90 -10.53
C HIS A 114 8.27 -6.66 -11.09
N ILE A 115 9.44 -6.85 -11.69
CA ILE A 115 10.32 -5.75 -12.11
C ILE A 115 10.49 -5.80 -13.62
N VAL A 116 10.31 -4.65 -14.26
CA VAL A 116 10.70 -4.40 -15.64
C VAL A 116 12.08 -3.75 -15.62
N PRO A 117 13.14 -4.44 -16.03
CA PRO A 117 14.48 -3.85 -16.07
C PRO A 117 14.60 -2.83 -17.21
N LYS A 118 15.40 -1.77 -17.00
CA LYS A 118 15.85 -0.87 -18.08
C LYS A 118 16.87 -1.56 -18.98
N ASP A 119 17.82 -2.29 -18.37
CA ASP A 119 18.91 -2.98 -19.03
C ASP A 119 19.06 -4.44 -18.54
N ASN A 120 19.69 -5.30 -19.34
CA ASN A 120 19.89 -6.72 -19.03
C ASN A 120 20.83 -7.00 -17.85
N ASN A 121 21.45 -5.97 -17.26
CA ASN A 121 22.40 -6.12 -16.14
C ASN A 121 21.72 -6.15 -14.77
N VAL A 122 20.40 -5.96 -14.69
CA VAL A 122 19.68 -6.00 -13.43
C VAL A 122 19.49 -7.44 -12.98
N THR A 123 20.17 -7.81 -11.90
CA THR A 123 20.02 -9.12 -11.25
C THR A 123 19.18 -9.01 -9.99
N THR A 124 18.54 -10.12 -9.60
CA THR A 124 17.78 -10.20 -8.35
C THR A 124 18.62 -9.80 -7.14
N GLU A 125 19.89 -10.21 -7.10
CA GLU A 125 20.83 -9.91 -6.02
C GLU A 125 21.13 -8.40 -5.93
N SER A 126 21.24 -7.72 -7.07
CA SER A 126 21.47 -6.27 -7.11
C SER A 126 20.31 -5.50 -6.49
N ILE A 127 19.08 -5.91 -6.81
CA ILE A 127 17.85 -5.30 -6.28
C ILE A 127 17.71 -5.57 -4.78
N ILE A 128 17.94 -6.81 -4.33
CA ILE A 128 17.87 -7.15 -2.90
C ILE A 128 18.90 -6.33 -2.12
N LYS A 129 20.14 -6.22 -2.64
CA LYS A 129 21.19 -5.43 -2.01
C LYS A 129 20.82 -3.95 -1.94
N PHE A 130 20.22 -3.40 -3.00
CA PHE A 130 19.74 -2.03 -3.02
C PHE A 130 18.64 -1.80 -1.99
N MET A 131 17.61 -2.64 -1.97
CA MET A 131 16.51 -2.53 -1.01
C MET A 131 16.98 -2.64 0.45
N LEU A 132 17.96 -3.51 0.73
CA LEU A 132 18.59 -3.60 2.05
C LEU A 132 19.41 -2.36 2.42
N THR A 133 19.94 -1.64 1.42
CA THR A 133 20.73 -0.41 1.63
C THR A 133 19.82 0.80 1.83
N VAL A 134 18.74 0.91 1.04
CA VAL A 134 17.75 2.00 1.14
C VAL A 134 16.95 1.89 2.43
N HIS A 135 16.46 0.70 2.78
CA HIS A 135 15.73 0.49 4.05
C HIS A 135 16.60 0.64 5.31
N ALA A 136 17.93 0.64 5.20
CA ALA A 136 18.80 0.99 6.32
C ALA A 136 18.71 2.49 6.68
N ILE A 137 18.13 3.32 5.80
CA ILE A 137 18.15 4.79 5.90
C ILE A 137 16.75 5.35 6.23
N THR A 138 15.64 4.65 5.93
CA THR A 138 14.30 5.29 5.97
C THR A 138 13.32 4.91 7.08
N CYS A 139 13.34 3.78 7.79
CA CYS A 139 12.26 3.56 8.79
C CYS A 139 12.54 2.48 9.85
N CYS A 140 12.07 2.74 11.08
CA CYS A 140 11.66 1.85 12.17
C CYS A 140 12.27 0.41 12.24
N THR A 141 13.09 0.20 13.26
CA THR A 141 14.01 -0.92 13.53
C THR A 141 13.43 -2.33 13.78
N GLN A 142 12.23 -2.72 13.32
CA GLN A 142 11.65 -4.02 13.73
C GLN A 142 11.35 -5.07 12.65
N CYS A 143 11.34 -4.78 11.34
CA CYS A 143 10.76 -5.72 10.35
C CYS A 143 11.74 -6.38 9.33
N HIS A 144 13.04 -6.02 9.35
CA HIS A 144 13.87 -6.09 8.13
C HIS A 144 14.42 -7.45 7.67
N ARG A 145 14.52 -8.49 8.50
CA ARG A 145 15.15 -9.77 8.05
C ARG A 145 14.20 -10.77 7.39
N HIS A 146 12.90 -10.63 7.56
CA HIS A 146 11.95 -11.70 7.20
C HIS A 146 11.20 -11.48 5.88
N ILE A 147 11.20 -10.27 5.34
CA ILE A 147 10.48 -9.93 4.11
C ILE A 147 11.26 -10.41 2.86
N TRP A 148 12.59 -10.32 2.87
CA TRP A 148 13.43 -10.50 1.68
C TRP A 148 13.96 -11.92 1.47
N SER A 149 13.69 -12.86 2.37
CA SER A 149 14.11 -14.27 2.23
C SER A 149 13.20 -15.11 1.32
N ALA A 150 12.07 -14.58 0.86
CA ALA A 150 11.04 -15.32 0.14
C ALA A 150 10.99 -14.99 -1.37
N GLY A 151 12.07 -15.30 -2.10
CA GLY A 151 12.03 -15.62 -3.54
C GLY A 151 11.46 -14.56 -4.47
N LEU A 152 12.32 -13.60 -4.87
CA LEU A 152 12.21 -12.88 -6.13
C LEU A 152 12.47 -13.86 -7.28
N GLN A 153 11.40 -14.33 -7.92
CA GLN A 153 11.51 -15.17 -9.10
C GLN A 153 11.34 -14.30 -10.35
N CYS A 154 12.45 -13.84 -10.91
CA CYS A 154 12.47 -13.20 -12.22
C CYS A 154 12.10 -14.25 -13.27
N ARG A 155 10.83 -14.37 -13.63
CA ARG A 155 10.44 -15.16 -14.80
C ARG A 155 10.81 -14.38 -16.04
N GLY A 156 12.00 -14.67 -16.58
CA GLY A 156 12.41 -14.23 -17.91
C GLY A 156 11.33 -14.59 -18.93
N ARG A 157 11.01 -13.63 -19.80
CA ARG A 157 10.10 -13.82 -20.92
C ARG A 157 10.53 -15.05 -21.74
N ARG A 158 9.59 -15.95 -22.01
CA ARG A 158 9.58 -16.70 -23.27
C ARG A 158 8.52 -16.06 -24.16
#